data_AF-C6MAI8-F1
#
_entry.id   AF-C6MAI8-F1
#
_cell.length_a   1.000
_cell.length_b   1.000
_cell.length_c   1.000
_cell.angle_alpha   90.00
_cell.angle_beta   90.00
_cell.angle_gamma   90.00
#
_symmetry.space_group_name_H-M   'P 1'
#
loop_
_entity.id
_entity.type
_entity.pdbx_description
1 polymer ?
#
loop_
_entity_poly.entity_id
_entity_poly.type
_entity_poly.pdbx_seq_one_letter_code
_entity_poly.pdbx_strand_id
1 'polypeptide(L)'
;MNLDKFYRRKISISEVIDCARLFNDDDTDKFAKFPYIYISSDEDESILDLETVCYLDNGPKIMDGKEVFPDFVNENGLDILCSGNVFMDVYDDLDERYPNFTKDQFIDALNYYMDNDDYIEF
;
A
#
# COMPACT_ATOMS: atom_id res chain seq x y z
N MET A 1 -15.31 2.36 -5.12
CA MET A 1 -14.43 3.47 -5.60
C MET A 1 -13.58 3.07 -6.82
N ASN A 2 -13.32 3.98 -7.79
CA ASN A 2 -12.31 3.78 -8.85
C ASN A 2 -10.97 4.43 -8.44
N LEU A 3 -9.92 3.62 -8.32
CA LEU A 3 -8.58 4.04 -7.89
C LEU A 3 -7.66 4.47 -9.04
N ASP A 4 -8.04 4.24 -10.30
CA ASP A 4 -7.22 4.51 -11.49
C ASP A 4 -6.79 5.99 -11.57
N LYS A 5 -7.60 6.90 -11.02
CA LYS A 5 -7.29 8.35 -10.94
C LYS A 5 -6.07 8.69 -10.07
N PHE A 6 -5.63 7.76 -9.24
CA PHE A 6 -4.46 7.88 -8.37
C PHE A 6 -3.23 7.15 -8.92
N TYR A 7 -3.38 6.34 -9.98
CA TYR A 7 -2.27 5.60 -10.55
C TYR A 7 -1.19 6.54 -11.06
N ARG A 8 0.08 6.21 -10.79
CA ARG A 8 1.28 6.92 -11.27
C ARG A 8 1.36 8.38 -10.83
N ARG A 9 0.66 8.73 -9.75
CA ARG A 9 0.72 10.05 -9.13
C ARG A 9 1.48 9.96 -7.81
N LYS A 10 2.21 11.02 -7.48
CA LYS A 10 2.74 11.23 -6.14
C LYS A 10 1.57 11.49 -5.20
N ILE A 11 1.43 10.65 -4.19
CA ILE A 11 0.48 10.81 -3.09
C ILE A 11 1.20 10.44 -1.79
N SER A 12 0.76 10.98 -0.66
CA SER A 12 1.32 10.53 0.63
C SER A 12 0.70 9.20 1.05
N ILE A 13 1.40 8.41 1.87
CA ILE A 13 0.83 7.20 2.45
C ILE A 13 -0.44 7.51 3.27
N SER A 14 -0.53 8.70 3.88
CA SER A 14 -1.76 9.18 4.53
C SER A 14 -2.95 9.23 3.56
N GLU A 15 -2.74 9.65 2.31
CA GLU A 15 -3.77 9.60 1.26
C GLU A 15 -4.07 8.16 0.80
N VAL A 16 -3.07 7.27 0.80
CA VAL A 16 -3.26 5.83 0.53
C VAL A 16 -4.15 5.19 1.59
N ILE A 17 -3.96 5.51 2.87
CA ILE A 17 -4.79 5.03 3.99
C ILE A 17 -6.24 5.51 3.81
N ASP A 18 -6.46 6.76 3.40
CA ASP A 18 -7.81 7.26 3.09
C ASP A 18 -8.44 6.48 1.92
N CYS A 19 -7.63 6.11 0.93
CA CYS A 19 -8.09 5.26 -0.17
C CYS A 19 -8.47 3.86 0.32
N ALA A 20 -7.69 3.24 1.21
CA ALA A 20 -7.99 1.93 1.78
C ALA A 20 -9.31 1.94 2.57
N ARG A 21 -9.51 2.96 3.41
CA ARG A 21 -10.77 3.18 4.12
C ARG A 21 -11.97 3.24 3.17
N LEU A 22 -11.91 4.10 2.16
CA LEU A 22 -12.98 4.24 1.17
C LEU A 22 -13.16 2.97 0.32
N PHE A 23 -12.11 2.18 0.15
CA PHE A 23 -12.16 0.91 -0.56
C PHE A 23 -12.87 -0.17 0.27
N ASN A 24 -12.67 -0.16 1.59
CA ASN A 24 -13.28 -1.08 2.55
C ASN A 24 -14.74 -0.73 2.88
N ASP A 25 -15.07 0.56 2.98
CA ASP A 25 -16.43 1.06 3.29
C ASP A 25 -17.41 0.92 2.12
N ASP A 26 -16.92 0.86 0.87
CA ASP A 26 -17.76 0.79 -0.33
C ASP A 26 -18.22 -0.65 -0.64
N ASP A 27 -19.38 -0.78 -1.29
CA ASP A 27 -19.81 -1.96 -2.06
C ASP A 27 -18.90 -2.11 -3.31
N THR A 28 -17.58 -2.16 -3.07
CA THR A 28 -16.55 -2.32 -4.08
C THR A 28 -16.83 -3.60 -4.85
N ASP A 29 -16.53 -3.58 -6.14
CA ASP A 29 -16.61 -4.77 -6.96
C ASP A 29 -15.86 -5.90 -6.23
N LYS A 30 -16.52 -7.03 -6.01
CA LYS A 30 -15.94 -8.20 -5.30
C LYS A 30 -14.66 -8.71 -5.94
N PHE A 31 -14.36 -8.26 -7.16
CA PHE A 31 -13.14 -8.57 -7.90
C PHE A 31 -12.13 -7.43 -7.95
N ALA A 32 -12.47 -6.23 -7.48
CA ALA A 32 -11.53 -5.12 -7.37
C ALA A 32 -10.44 -5.49 -6.36
N LYS A 33 -9.20 -5.17 -6.70
CA LYS A 33 -8.04 -5.32 -5.82
C LYS A 33 -7.45 -3.95 -5.55
N PHE A 34 -7.00 -3.75 -4.32
CA PHE A 34 -6.21 -2.58 -4.00
C PHE A 34 -4.90 -2.60 -4.82
N PRO A 35 -4.46 -1.46 -5.38
CA PRO A 35 -3.24 -1.39 -6.19
C PRO A 35 -1.98 -1.72 -5.38
N TYR A 36 -0.90 -2.05 -6.08
CA TYR A 36 0.42 -2.14 -5.45
C TYR A 36 0.90 -0.74 -5.07
N ILE A 37 1.66 -0.67 -3.98
CA ILE A 37 2.23 0.55 -3.46
C ILE A 37 3.74 0.51 -3.71
N TYR A 38 4.23 1.56 -4.35
CA TYR A 38 5.65 1.74 -4.66
C TYR A 38 6.18 3.01 -4.00
N ILE A 39 7.46 3.01 -3.68
CA ILE A 39 8.22 4.16 -3.15
C ILE A 39 9.45 4.41 -4.03
N SER A 40 10.09 5.56 -3.88
CA SER A 40 11.34 5.86 -4.61
C SER A 40 12.49 5.04 -4.02
N SER A 41 13.33 4.45 -4.87
CA SER A 41 14.53 3.69 -4.46
C SER A 41 15.54 4.52 -3.64
N ASP A 42 15.47 5.85 -3.77
CA ASP A 42 16.32 6.80 -3.04
C ASP A 42 15.77 7.19 -1.65
N GLU A 43 14.54 6.77 -1.30
CA GLU A 43 13.97 7.02 0.03
C GLU A 43 14.60 6.07 1.05
N ASP A 44 14.82 6.57 2.27
CA ASP A 44 15.28 5.73 3.37
C ASP A 44 14.11 4.84 3.81
N GLU A 45 14.11 3.59 3.34
CA GLU A 45 13.06 2.59 3.60
C GLU A 45 12.89 2.24 5.09
N SER A 46 13.77 2.73 5.97
CA SER A 46 13.88 2.20 7.32
C SER A 46 12.66 2.46 8.21
N ILE A 47 11.91 3.56 8.02
CA ILE A 47 10.69 3.85 8.78
C ILE A 47 9.73 4.69 7.93
N LEU A 48 8.52 4.17 7.66
CA LEU A 48 7.44 4.94 7.04
C LEU A 48 6.89 5.99 8.01
N ASP A 49 6.48 7.13 7.47
CA ASP A 49 5.69 8.15 8.14
C ASP A 49 4.53 8.62 7.26
N LEU A 50 3.60 9.42 7.80
CA LEU A 50 2.39 9.84 7.08
C LEU A 50 2.66 10.66 5.82
N GLU A 51 3.84 11.26 5.69
CA GLU A 51 4.27 12.07 4.54
C GLU A 51 5.09 11.25 3.53
N THR A 52 5.42 9.98 3.82
CA THR A 52 6.11 9.09 2.88
C THR A 52 5.41 9.11 1.53
N VAL A 53 6.16 9.44 0.48
CA VAL A 53 5.66 9.59 -0.88
C VAL A 53 5.51 8.22 -1.52
N CYS A 54 4.27 7.87 -1.88
CA CYS A 54 3.91 6.64 -2.53
C CYS A 54 3.42 6.86 -3.96
N TYR A 55 3.44 5.77 -4.73
CA TYR A 55 2.85 5.66 -6.06
C TYR A 55 2.00 4.40 -6.13
N LEU A 56 0.81 4.50 -6.72
CA LEU A 56 -0.04 3.35 -6.99
C LEU A 56 0.12 2.91 -8.44
N ASP A 57 0.30 1.62 -8.68
CA ASP A 57 0.17 1.03 -10.02
C ASP A 57 -0.24 -0.44 -9.90
N ASN A 58 -0.34 -1.11 -11.04
CA ASN A 58 -0.50 -2.55 -11.11
C ASN A 58 0.70 -3.25 -10.48
N GLY A 59 0.47 -4.45 -9.97
CA GLY A 59 1.55 -5.33 -9.57
C GLY A 59 2.41 -5.80 -10.76
N PRO A 60 3.60 -6.32 -10.47
CA PRO A 60 4.43 -6.95 -11.47
C PRO A 60 3.74 -8.17 -12.08
N LYS A 61 4.13 -8.52 -13.31
CA LYS A 61 3.60 -9.68 -14.04
C LYS A 61 4.69 -10.70 -14.24
N ILE A 62 4.33 -11.98 -14.19
CA ILE A 62 5.25 -13.06 -14.59
C ILE A 62 5.19 -13.22 -16.11
N MET A 63 6.29 -12.94 -16.78
CA MET A 63 6.48 -13.21 -18.22
C MET A 63 7.73 -14.07 -18.40
N ASP A 64 7.58 -15.21 -19.06
CA ASP A 64 8.68 -16.18 -19.28
C ASP A 64 9.45 -16.56 -18.00
N GLY A 65 8.72 -16.70 -16.88
CA GLY A 65 9.31 -17.05 -15.57
C GLY A 65 10.07 -15.91 -14.89
N LYS A 66 9.98 -14.68 -15.43
CA LYS A 66 10.59 -13.48 -14.86
C LYS A 66 9.53 -12.50 -14.41
N GLU A 67 9.83 -11.80 -13.34
CA GLU A 67 9.04 -10.68 -12.86
C GLU A 67 9.29 -9.46 -13.77
N VAL A 68 8.20 -8.90 -14.30
CA VAL A 68 8.20 -7.72 -15.16
C VAL A 68 7.34 -6.66 -14.51
N PHE A 69 8.01 -5.61 -14.04
CA PHE A 69 7.39 -4.45 -13.42
C PHE A 69 6.72 -3.54 -14.46
N PRO A 70 5.71 -2.74 -14.06
CA PRO A 70 5.18 -1.69 -14.91
C PRO A 70 6.27 -0.75 -15.43
N ASP A 71 6.14 -0.28 -16.68
CA ASP A 71 7.11 0.63 -17.29
C ASP A 71 7.36 1.87 -16.42
N PHE A 72 6.29 2.43 -15.84
CA PHE A 72 6.37 3.58 -14.93
C PHE A 72 7.29 3.34 -13.72
N VAL A 73 7.25 2.13 -13.14
CA VAL A 73 8.06 1.75 -11.98
C VAL A 73 9.55 1.72 -12.37
N ASN A 74 9.87 1.05 -13.48
CA ASN A 74 11.24 0.96 -13.99
C ASN A 74 11.81 2.32 -14.42
N GLU A 75 11.00 3.12 -15.12
CA GLU A 75 11.43 4.42 -15.66
C GLU A 75 11.67 5.48 -14.58
N ASN A 76 11.04 5.34 -13.41
CA ASN A 76 11.14 6.31 -12.31
C ASN A 76 11.98 5.82 -11.13
N GLY A 77 12.60 4.63 -11.22
CA GLY A 77 13.43 4.08 -10.15
C GLY A 77 12.62 3.89 -8.87
N LEU A 78 11.52 3.14 -8.97
CA LEU A 78 10.64 2.85 -7.85
C LEU A 78 10.80 1.39 -7.41
N ASP A 79 10.75 1.18 -6.10
CA ASP A 79 10.72 -0.14 -5.47
C ASP A 79 9.34 -0.44 -4.89
N ILE A 80 9.02 -1.74 -4.75
CA ILE A 80 7.78 -2.16 -4.10
C ILE A 80 7.91 -1.85 -2.61
N LEU A 81 6.96 -1.07 -2.09
CA LEU A 81 6.74 -1.00 -0.65
C LEU A 81 6.05 -2.27 -0.17
N CYS A 82 4.85 -2.51 -0.70
CA CYS A 82 4.09 -3.73 -0.45
C CYS A 82 3.02 -3.95 -1.54
N SER A 83 2.49 -5.17 -1.58
CA SER A 83 1.32 -5.44 -2.42
C SER A 83 0.07 -4.79 -1.82
N GLY A 84 -0.93 -4.48 -2.66
CA GLY A 84 -2.21 -3.98 -2.18
C GLY A 84 -2.94 -4.96 -1.27
N ASN A 85 -2.70 -6.27 -1.41
CA ASN A 85 -3.24 -7.27 -0.49
C ASN A 85 -2.64 -7.12 0.91
N VAL A 86 -1.31 -7.05 1.02
CA VAL A 86 -0.62 -6.86 2.31
C VAL A 86 -1.11 -5.58 2.99
N PHE A 87 -1.21 -4.48 2.23
CA PHE A 87 -1.69 -3.21 2.77
C PHE A 87 -3.11 -3.32 3.33
N MET A 88 -4.01 -4.01 2.61
CA MET A 88 -5.39 -4.21 3.05
C MET A 88 -5.51 -5.23 4.18
N ASP A 89 -4.69 -6.29 4.20
CA ASP A 89 -4.69 -7.28 5.28
C ASP A 89 -4.31 -6.62 6.63
N VAL A 90 -3.30 -5.73 6.62
CA VAL A 90 -2.96 -4.91 7.79
C VAL A 90 -4.08 -3.93 8.16
N TYR A 91 -4.76 -3.34 7.16
CA TYR A 91 -5.86 -2.42 7.39
C TYR A 91 -7.06 -3.12 8.05
N ASP A 92 -7.47 -4.25 7.49
CA ASP A 92 -8.64 -5.01 7.91
C ASP A 92 -8.42 -5.61 9.30
N ASP A 93 -7.24 -6.17 9.57
CA ASP A 93 -6.88 -6.66 10.90
C ASP A 93 -6.93 -5.53 11.95
N LEU A 94 -6.37 -4.36 11.62
CA LEU A 94 -6.35 -3.24 12.55
C LEU A 94 -7.75 -2.66 12.77
N ASP A 95 -8.59 -2.59 11.73
CA ASP A 95 -9.99 -2.14 11.84
C ASP A 95 -10.83 -3.09 12.70
N GLU A 96 -10.61 -4.42 12.56
CA GLU A 96 -11.30 -5.44 13.35
C GLU A 96 -10.90 -5.38 14.83
N ARG A 97 -9.59 -5.35 15.11
CA ARG A 97 -9.08 -5.41 16.50
C ARG A 97 -9.17 -4.07 17.23
N TYR A 98 -9.02 -2.96 16.51
CA TYR A 98 -8.95 -1.61 17.07
C TYR A 98 -9.82 -0.62 16.27
N PRO A 99 -11.16 -0.73 16.36
CA PRO A 99 -12.05 0.17 15.66
C PRO A 99 -11.73 1.64 15.97
N ASN A 100 -11.64 2.47 14.93
CA ASN A 100 -11.22 3.89 15.00
C ASN A 100 -9.72 4.12 15.29
N PHE A 101 -8.84 3.21 14.88
CA PHE A 101 -7.39 3.45 14.91
C PHE A 101 -7.02 4.77 14.20
N THR A 102 -5.94 5.40 14.65
CA THR A 102 -5.39 6.59 13.98
C THR A 102 -4.49 6.19 12.81
N LYS A 103 -4.27 7.09 11.85
CA LYS A 103 -3.33 6.81 10.75
C LYS A 103 -1.91 6.52 11.26
N ASP A 104 -1.48 7.15 12.35
CA ASP A 104 -0.21 6.84 12.99
C ASP A 104 -0.17 5.38 13.48
N GLN A 105 -1.24 4.88 14.11
CA GLN A 105 -1.33 3.47 14.53
C GLN A 105 -1.30 2.51 13.33
N PHE A 106 -1.86 2.92 12.19
CA PHE A 106 -1.74 2.14 10.96
C PHE A 106 -0.31 2.13 10.43
N ILE A 107 0.41 3.25 10.48
CA ILE A 107 1.83 3.30 10.11
C ILE A 107 2.67 2.40 11.03
N ASP A 108 2.43 2.45 12.34
CA ASP A 108 3.10 1.56 13.30
C ASP A 108 2.83 0.09 12.97
N ALA A 109 1.58 -0.26 12.65
CA ALA A 109 1.19 -1.62 12.27
C ALA A 109 1.83 -2.08 10.96
N LEU A 110 1.86 -1.21 9.94
CA LEU A 110 2.45 -1.53 8.63
C LEU A 110 3.97 -1.69 8.73
N ASN A 111 4.66 -0.76 9.41
CA ASN A 111 6.10 -0.88 9.67
C ASN A 111 6.40 -2.19 10.41
N TYR A 112 5.63 -2.50 11.46
CA TYR A 112 5.81 -3.75 12.21
C TYR A 112 5.60 -4.99 11.34
N TYR A 113 4.54 -5.01 10.53
CA TYR A 113 4.24 -6.13 9.64
C TYR A 113 5.34 -6.34 8.60
N MET A 114 5.87 -5.26 8.01
CA MET A 114 6.96 -5.35 7.04
C MET A 114 8.24 -5.96 7.62
N ASP A 115 8.52 -5.72 8.90
CA ASP A 115 9.71 -6.25 9.59
C ASP A 115 9.52 -7.67 10.16
N ASN A 116 8.28 -8.02 10.56
CA ASN A 116 8.02 -9.21 11.37
C ASN A 116 7.15 -10.27 10.67
N ASP A 117 6.52 -9.95 9.54
CA ASP A 117 5.49 -10.80 8.88
C ASP A 117 4.40 -11.24 9.87
N ASP A 118 4.04 -10.35 10.80
CA ASP A 118 3.09 -10.57 11.89
C ASP A 118 2.36 -9.28 12.25
N TYR A 119 1.21 -9.38 12.91
CA TYR A 119 0.42 -8.23 13.30
C TYR A 119 0.86 -7.69 14.67
N ILE A 120 1.01 -6.37 14.76
CA ILE A 120 1.35 -5.70 16.02
C ILE A 120 0.25 -5.90 17.07
N GLU A 121 0.62 -5.93 18.35
CA GLU A 121 -0.31 -5.85 19.48
C GLU A 121 -0.06 -4.54 20.26
N PHE A 122 -1.13 -3.78 20.53
CA PHE A 122 -1.10 -2.53 21.30
C PHE A 122 -1.49 -2.71 22.78
#